data_AF-A0A831RJI4-F1
#
_entry.id   AF-A0A831RJI4-F1
#
_cell.length_a   1.000
_cell.length_b   1.000
_cell.length_c   1.000
_cell.angle_alpha   90.00
_cell.angle_beta   90.00
_cell.angle_gamma   90.00
#
_symmetry.space_group_name_H-M   'P 1'
#
loop_
_entity.id
_entity.type
_entity.pdbx_description
1 polymer ?
#
loop_
_entity_poly.entity_id
_entity_poly.type
_entity_poly.pdbx_seq_one_letter_code
_entity_poly.pdbx_strand_id
1 'polypeptide(L)'
;MIHLLLPLLLLVSSLTGEIQAGELPGDSETRSRLSQLLIAAIRYDVFNGRCRGFVSSQHADNVETLTIGKFGMTLAQLSDELAARRLPILVREVRDRVVKEILDLGGCRRAKQLGYLERLRTEYQRLYRWLSDYP
;
A
#
# COMPACT_ATOMS: atom_id res chain seq x y z
N MET A 1 4.09 59.06 36.67
CA MET A 1 4.96 57.98 37.16
C MET A 1 4.59 56.71 36.41
N ILE A 2 5.54 56.26 35.58
CA ILE A 2 5.56 54.98 34.85
C ILE A 2 5.78 53.84 35.86
N HIS A 3 5.45 52.60 35.46
CA HIS A 3 5.64 51.27 36.09
C HIS A 3 4.28 50.63 36.47
N LEU A 4 3.95 49.40 36.08
CA LEU A 4 4.79 48.30 35.62
C LEU A 4 3.94 47.26 34.84
N LEU A 5 4.54 46.78 33.76
CA LEU A 5 4.16 45.63 32.93
C LEU A 5 3.84 44.37 33.76
N LEU A 6 2.77 43.66 33.39
CA LEU A 6 2.68 42.22 33.61
C LEU A 6 2.21 41.55 32.30
N PRO A 7 3.06 40.77 31.61
CA PRO A 7 2.64 40.02 30.44
C PRO A 7 1.98 38.72 30.92
N LEU A 8 0.68 38.58 30.65
CA LEU A 8 -0.01 37.30 30.82
C LEU A 8 0.47 36.37 29.70
N LEU A 9 1.46 35.54 30.03
CA LEU A 9 1.97 34.46 29.20
C LEU A 9 0.81 33.53 28.80
N LEU A 10 0.44 33.58 27.52
CA LEU A 10 -0.42 32.60 26.88
C LEU A 10 0.32 31.25 26.88
N LEU A 11 -0.14 30.34 27.74
CA LEU A 11 0.15 28.91 27.66
C LEU A 11 -0.42 28.39 26.33
N VAL A 12 0.42 28.37 25.29
CA VAL A 12 0.18 27.58 24.09
C VAL A 12 0.50 26.14 24.46
N SER A 13 -0.51 25.43 24.97
CA SER A 13 -0.45 23.97 25.11
C SER A 13 -0.38 23.37 23.72
N SER A 14 0.83 22.99 23.31
CA SER A 14 1.09 22.22 22.09
C SER A 14 0.23 20.96 22.11
N LEU A 15 -0.83 20.92 21.30
CA LEU A 15 -1.46 19.67 20.86
C LEU A 15 -0.46 18.97 19.92
N THR A 16 0.55 18.31 20.50
CA THR A 16 1.23 17.23 19.79
C THR A 16 0.26 16.05 19.76
N GLY A 17 -0.57 16.00 18.72
CA GLY A 17 -1.28 14.79 18.36
C GLY A 17 -0.23 13.75 17.96
N GLU A 18 0.16 12.88 18.90
CA GLU A 18 0.90 11.67 18.56
C GLU A 18 -0.03 10.81 17.71
N ILE A 19 0.26 10.73 16.41
CA ILE A 19 -0.33 9.70 15.55
C ILE A 19 0.24 8.38 16.08
N GLN A 20 -0.48 7.73 17.00
CA GLN A 20 -0.20 6.36 17.37
C GLN A 20 -0.42 5.52 16.11
N ALA A 21 0.65 4.90 15.61
CA ALA A 21 0.53 3.87 14.60
C ALA A 21 -0.41 2.81 15.17
N GLY A 22 -1.56 2.58 14.53
CA GLY A 22 -2.45 1.53 14.97
C GLY A 22 -1.75 0.18 14.83
N GLU A 23 -2.01 -0.75 15.74
CA GLU A 23 -1.34 -2.04 15.75
C GLU A 23 -1.89 -2.94 14.64
N LEU A 24 -1.01 -3.62 13.90
CA LEU A 24 -1.44 -4.59 12.90
C LEU A 24 -2.17 -5.75 13.57
N PRO A 25 -3.15 -6.38 12.90
CA PRO A 25 -3.72 -7.62 13.39
C PRO A 25 -2.62 -8.63 13.72
N GLY A 26 -2.68 -9.18 14.95
CA GLY A 26 -1.65 -10.06 15.48
C GLY A 26 -1.65 -11.47 14.88
N ASP A 27 -2.73 -11.87 14.20
CA ASP A 27 -2.82 -13.21 13.63
C ASP A 27 -2.03 -13.33 12.31
N SER A 28 -1.34 -14.45 12.15
CA SER A 28 -0.45 -14.70 11.02
C SER A 28 -1.18 -14.82 9.69
N GLU A 29 -2.46 -15.20 9.70
CA GLU A 29 -3.27 -15.33 8.49
C GLU A 29 -3.59 -13.95 7.90
N THR A 30 -4.05 -13.01 8.73
CA THR A 30 -4.36 -11.64 8.34
C THR A 30 -3.11 -10.93 7.83
N ARG A 31 -1.98 -11.06 8.55
CA ARG A 31 -0.68 -10.55 8.09
C ARG A 31 -0.29 -11.11 6.72
N SER A 32 -0.47 -12.42 6.51
CA SER A 32 -0.21 -13.07 5.22
C SER A 32 -1.11 -12.52 4.11
N ARG A 33 -2.42 -12.36 4.37
CA ARG A 33 -3.38 -11.83 3.39
C ARG A 33 -3.13 -10.35 3.05
N LEU A 34 -2.73 -9.54 4.02
CA LEU A 34 -2.31 -8.15 3.78
C LEU A 34 -1.06 -8.07 2.90
N SER A 35 -0.07 -8.93 3.15
CA SER A 35 1.14 -9.01 2.32
C SER A 35 0.79 -9.43 0.89
N GLN A 36 -0.08 -10.44 0.74
CA GLN A 36 -0.60 -10.85 -0.57
C GLN A 36 -1.34 -9.71 -1.28
N LEU A 37 -2.17 -8.93 -0.56
CA LEU A 37 -2.90 -7.81 -1.12
C LEU A 37 -1.95 -6.73 -1.65
N LEU A 38 -0.95 -6.35 -0.85
CA LEU A 38 0.07 -5.37 -1.25
C LEU A 38 0.78 -5.82 -2.53
N ILE A 39 1.24 -7.08 -2.57
CA ILE A 39 1.90 -7.65 -3.73
C ILE A 39 0.95 -7.68 -4.94
N ALA A 40 -0.31 -8.11 -4.76
CA ALA A 40 -1.29 -8.19 -5.85
C ALA A 40 -1.60 -6.81 -6.45
N ALA A 41 -1.72 -5.78 -5.62
CA ALA A 41 -1.93 -4.40 -6.06
C ALA A 41 -0.74 -3.91 -6.91
N ILE A 42 0.50 -4.07 -6.40
CA ILE A 42 1.71 -3.68 -7.14
C ILE A 42 1.83 -4.45 -8.45
N ARG A 43 1.58 -5.76 -8.46
CA ARG A 43 1.64 -6.57 -9.69
C ARG A 43 0.67 -6.06 -10.74
N TYR A 44 -0.54 -5.72 -10.33
CA TYR A 44 -1.58 -5.25 -11.22
C TYR A 44 -1.25 -3.87 -11.80
N ASP A 45 -0.79 -2.94 -10.97
CA ASP A 45 -0.30 -1.61 -11.38
C ASP A 45 0.89 -1.71 -12.35
N VAL A 46 1.87 -2.56 -12.05
CA VAL A 46 3.03 -2.79 -12.93
C VAL A 46 2.60 -3.30 -14.30
N PHE A 47 1.69 -4.29 -14.36
CA PHE A 47 1.23 -4.80 -15.65
C PHE A 47 0.48 -3.72 -16.44
N ASN A 48 -0.40 -2.95 -15.80
CA ASN A 48 -1.11 -1.84 -16.45
C ASN A 48 -0.12 -0.79 -16.98
N GLY A 49 0.86 -0.38 -16.19
CA GLY A 49 1.93 0.53 -16.62
C GLY A 49 2.71 0.00 -17.81
N ARG A 50 3.18 -1.25 -17.73
CA ARG A 50 4.04 -1.85 -18.76
C ARG A 50 3.30 -2.15 -20.06
N CYS A 51 2.09 -2.72 -19.98
CA CYS A 51 1.41 -3.30 -21.13
C CYS A 51 0.22 -2.47 -21.63
N ARG A 52 -0.20 -1.43 -20.92
CA ARG A 52 -1.24 -0.48 -21.38
C ARG A 52 -0.74 0.95 -21.50
N GLY A 53 0.50 1.24 -21.09
CA GLY A 53 1.07 2.58 -21.13
C GLY A 53 0.46 3.55 -20.12
N PHE A 54 -0.31 3.02 -19.16
CA PHE A 54 -0.96 3.80 -18.11
C PHE A 54 -0.19 3.58 -16.80
N VAL A 55 0.80 4.44 -16.54
CA VAL A 55 1.54 4.41 -15.28
C VAL A 55 0.60 4.92 -14.19
N SER A 56 0.13 4.02 -13.34
CA SER A 56 -0.76 4.34 -12.24
C SER A 56 -0.41 3.45 -11.06
N SER A 57 -0.31 4.06 -9.88
CA SER A 57 -0.25 3.40 -8.58
C SER A 57 -1.65 3.26 -7.96
N GLN A 58 -2.72 3.46 -8.74
CA GLN A 58 -4.07 3.60 -8.21
C GLN A 58 -4.49 2.40 -7.37
N HIS A 59 -4.09 1.18 -7.71
CA HIS A 59 -4.46 0.01 -6.91
C HIS A 59 -3.68 -0.05 -5.60
N ALA A 60 -2.40 0.30 -5.59
CA ALA A 60 -1.64 0.48 -4.36
C ALA A 60 -2.20 1.61 -3.49
N ASP A 61 -2.53 2.77 -4.08
CA ASP A 61 -3.08 3.93 -3.37
C ASP A 61 -4.45 3.61 -2.73
N ASN A 62 -5.27 2.79 -3.41
CA ASN A 62 -6.52 2.29 -2.84
C ASN A 62 -6.29 1.36 -1.64
N VAL A 63 -5.25 0.51 -1.69
CA VAL A 63 -4.87 -0.34 -0.55
C VAL A 63 -4.36 0.52 0.60
N GLU A 64 -3.54 1.53 0.32
CA GLU A 64 -3.07 2.48 1.33
C GLU A 64 -4.24 3.16 2.04
N THR A 65 -5.15 3.76 1.28
CA THR A 65 -6.33 4.44 1.81
C THR A 65 -7.14 3.51 2.73
N LEU A 66 -7.36 2.27 2.30
CA LEU A 66 -8.10 1.29 3.09
C LEU A 66 -7.34 0.83 4.34
N THR A 67 -6.03 0.65 4.24
CA THR A 67 -5.16 0.24 5.37
C THR A 67 -5.07 1.36 6.42
N ILE A 68 -4.96 2.62 5.98
CA ILE A 68 -5.03 3.78 6.87
C ILE A 68 -6.39 3.81 7.58
N GLY A 69 -7.49 3.59 6.84
CA GLY A 69 -8.83 3.59 7.42
C GLY A 69 -9.08 2.46 8.43
N LYS A 70 -8.51 1.28 8.21
CA LYS A 70 -8.71 0.09 9.07
C LYS A 70 -7.75 0.04 10.25
N PHE A 71 -6.49 0.40 10.04
CA PHE A 71 -5.41 0.14 10.99
C PHE A 71 -4.58 1.38 11.31
N GLY A 72 -4.88 2.55 10.73
CA GLY A 72 -4.05 3.74 10.91
C GLY A 72 -2.62 3.59 10.38
N MET A 73 -2.40 2.68 9.41
CA MET A 73 -1.09 2.38 8.85
C MET A 73 -0.98 2.72 7.37
N THR A 74 0.13 3.35 6.99
CA THR A 74 0.55 3.56 5.60
C THR A 74 1.07 2.26 4.97
N LEU A 75 1.20 2.23 3.64
CA LEU A 75 1.84 1.08 2.98
C LEU A 75 3.32 0.94 3.31
N ALA A 76 4.00 2.04 3.62
CA ALA A 76 5.40 2.00 4.04
C ALA A 76 5.54 1.24 5.36
N GLN A 77 4.74 1.59 6.37
CA GLN A 77 4.68 0.89 7.66
C GLN A 77 4.25 -0.56 7.48
N LEU A 78 3.20 -0.80 6.69
CA LEU A 78 2.72 -2.15 6.39
C LEU A 78 3.81 -3.02 5.75
N SER A 79 4.57 -2.48 4.78
CA SER A 79 5.66 -3.19 4.12
C SER A 79 6.81 -3.51 5.09
N ASP A 80 7.18 -2.54 5.93
CA ASP A 80 8.23 -2.74 6.93
C ASP A 80 7.86 -3.85 7.92
N GLU A 81 6.59 -3.87 8.37
CA GLU A 81 6.03 -4.86 9.29
C GLU A 81 5.81 -6.26 8.69
N LEU A 82 5.33 -6.35 7.45
CA LEU A 82 4.93 -7.62 6.85
C LEU A 82 6.01 -8.28 6.01
N ALA A 83 6.79 -7.48 5.29
CA ALA A 83 7.75 -8.01 4.32
C ALA A 83 9.19 -7.99 4.87
N ALA A 84 9.44 -7.35 6.02
CA ALA A 84 10.80 -7.03 6.49
C ALA A 84 11.65 -6.38 5.38
N ARG A 85 10.99 -5.58 4.54
CA ARG A 85 11.54 -4.90 3.36
C ARG A 85 10.87 -3.55 3.25
N ARG A 86 11.68 -2.52 2.97
CA ARG A 86 11.17 -1.19 2.66
C ARG A 86 10.33 -1.22 1.39
N LEU A 87 9.21 -0.51 1.39
CA LEU A 87 8.26 -0.48 0.26
C LEU A 87 8.92 -0.24 -1.11
N PRO A 88 9.86 0.69 -1.31
CA PRO A 88 10.50 0.89 -2.62
C PRO A 88 11.30 -0.33 -3.12
N ILE A 89 11.86 -1.12 -2.19
CA ILE A 89 12.58 -2.36 -2.50
C ILE A 89 11.58 -3.43 -2.94
N LEU A 90 10.50 -3.62 -2.16
CA LEU A 90 9.44 -4.55 -2.50
C LEU A 90 8.83 -4.24 -3.87
N VAL A 91 8.49 -2.98 -4.14
CA VAL A 91 7.93 -2.54 -5.43
C VAL A 91 8.88 -2.86 -6.58
N ARG A 92 10.19 -2.64 -6.40
CA ARG A 92 11.21 -2.99 -7.39
C ARG A 92 11.24 -4.48 -7.66
N GLU A 93 11.32 -5.30 -6.63
CA GLU A 93 11.38 -6.76 -6.74
C GLU A 93 10.12 -7.34 -7.42
N VAL A 94 8.94 -6.87 -7.02
CA VAL A 94 7.66 -7.28 -7.61
C VAL A 94 7.61 -6.86 -9.08
N ARG A 95 8.04 -5.63 -9.39
CA ARG A 95 8.08 -5.15 -10.77
C ARG A 95 8.99 -6.01 -11.64
N ASP A 96 10.21 -6.27 -11.18
CA ASP A 96 11.20 -7.03 -11.94
C ASP A 96 10.70 -8.47 -12.19
N ARG A 97 10.00 -9.06 -11.21
CA ARG A 97 9.31 -10.34 -11.36
C ARG A 97 8.20 -10.30 -12.40
N VAL A 98 7.29 -9.32 -12.35
CA VAL A 98 6.20 -9.19 -13.33
C VAL A 98 6.74 -8.96 -14.74
N VAL A 99 7.78 -8.15 -14.88
CA VAL A 99 8.43 -7.92 -16.18
C VAL A 99 9.00 -9.24 -16.71
N LYS A 100 9.66 -10.03 -15.87
CA LYS A 100 10.14 -11.37 -16.24
C LYS A 100 8.99 -12.30 -16.65
N GLU A 101 7.92 -12.36 -15.85
CA GLU A 101 6.73 -13.17 -16.18
C GLU A 101 6.13 -12.77 -17.55
N ILE A 102 6.03 -11.48 -17.84
CA ILE A 102 5.56 -10.98 -19.14
C ILE A 102 6.49 -11.46 -20.28
N LEU A 103 7.81 -11.41 -20.09
CA LEU A 103 8.78 -11.86 -21.10
C LEU A 103 8.68 -13.36 -21.32
N ASP A 104 8.61 -14.15 -20.26
CA ASP A 104 8.49 -15.62 -20.31
C ASP A 104 7.16 -16.03 -20.99
N LEU A 105 6.12 -15.21 -20.88
CA LEU A 105 4.84 -15.38 -21.59
C LEU A 105 4.89 -14.97 -23.07
N GLY A 106 6.01 -14.47 -23.61
CA GLY A 106 6.10 -13.99 -24.99
C GLY A 106 5.69 -12.53 -25.19
N GLY A 107 5.83 -11.71 -24.15
CA GLY A 107 5.56 -10.28 -24.17
C GLY A 107 4.09 -9.91 -23.92
N CYS A 108 3.82 -8.59 -23.83
CA CYS A 108 2.52 -8.05 -23.44
C CYS A 108 1.34 -8.56 -24.26
N ARG A 109 1.51 -8.71 -25.59
CA ARG A 109 0.44 -9.19 -26.48
C ARG A 109 0.02 -10.61 -26.09
N ARG A 110 1.00 -11.50 -25.94
CA ARG A 110 0.74 -12.91 -25.60
C ARG A 110 0.25 -13.05 -24.16
N ALA A 111 0.81 -12.29 -23.21
CA ALA A 111 0.33 -12.25 -21.83
C ALA A 111 -1.17 -11.85 -21.74
N LYS A 112 -1.62 -10.87 -22.53
CA LYS A 112 -3.05 -10.50 -22.63
C LYS A 112 -3.90 -11.64 -23.19
N GLN A 113 -3.48 -12.25 -24.30
CA GLN A 113 -4.19 -13.39 -24.90
C GLN A 113 -4.31 -14.58 -23.95
N LEU A 114 -3.29 -14.79 -23.10
CA LEU A 114 -3.28 -15.83 -22.08
C LEU A 114 -4.07 -15.44 -20.80
N GLY A 115 -4.78 -14.31 -20.79
CA GLY A 115 -5.59 -13.88 -19.66
C GLY A 115 -4.80 -13.46 -18.42
N TYR A 116 -3.51 -13.11 -18.56
CA TYR A 116 -2.67 -12.76 -17.41
C TYR A 116 -3.17 -11.50 -16.68
N LEU A 117 -3.60 -10.47 -17.42
CA LEU A 117 -4.25 -9.28 -16.85
C LEU A 117 -5.44 -9.65 -15.96
N GLU A 118 -6.29 -10.55 -16.46
CA GLU A 118 -7.50 -10.97 -15.76
C GLU A 118 -7.20 -11.74 -14.48
N ARG A 119 -6.14 -12.56 -14.48
CA ARG A 119 -5.65 -13.21 -13.26
C ARG A 119 -5.20 -12.20 -12.22
N LEU A 120 -4.36 -11.23 -12.60
CA LEU A 120 -3.89 -10.18 -11.68
C LEU A 120 -5.05 -9.35 -11.12
N ARG A 121 -6.00 -8.96 -11.98
CA ARG A 121 -7.21 -8.24 -11.60
C ARG A 121 -8.04 -9.02 -10.59
N THR A 122 -8.30 -10.30 -10.88
CA THR A 122 -9.12 -11.17 -10.04
C THR A 122 -8.48 -11.38 -8.67
N GLU A 123 -7.17 -11.60 -8.64
CA GLU A 123 -6.39 -11.77 -7.42
C GLU A 123 -6.47 -10.52 -6.54
N TYR A 124 -6.20 -9.35 -7.12
CA TYR A 124 -6.32 -8.05 -6.43
C TYR A 124 -7.74 -7.83 -5.90
N GLN A 125 -8.78 -7.97 -6.74
CA GLN A 125 -10.16 -7.71 -6.34
C GLN A 125 -10.66 -8.67 -5.25
N ARG A 126 -10.19 -9.91 -5.22
CA ARG A 126 -10.52 -10.87 -4.17
C ARG A 126 -9.94 -10.42 -2.83
N LEU A 127 -8.65 -10.05 -2.81
CA LEU A 127 -7.95 -9.64 -1.60
C LEU A 127 -8.43 -8.26 -1.10
N TYR A 128 -8.72 -7.34 -2.02
CA TYR A 128 -9.23 -6.02 -1.69
C TYR A 128 -10.60 -6.08 -1.03
N ARG A 129 -11.50 -6.92 -1.57
CA ARG A 129 -12.82 -7.18 -0.95
C ARG A 129 -12.68 -7.78 0.44
N TRP A 130 -11.79 -8.77 0.59
CA TRP A 130 -11.50 -9.34 1.91
C TRP A 130 -11.09 -8.27 2.94
N LEU A 131 -10.19 -7.34 2.58
CA LEU A 131 -9.79 -6.26 3.49
C LEU A 131 -10.92 -5.26 3.73
N SER A 132 -11.75 -5.00 2.71
CA SER A 132 -12.90 -4.09 2.85
C SER A 132 -13.90 -4.62 3.88
N ASP A 133 -14.15 -5.93 3.83
CA ASP A 133 -15.08 -6.66 4.71
C ASP A 133 -14.43 -7.06 6.05
N TYR A 134 -13.12 -6.86 6.21
CA TYR A 134 -12.40 -7.17 7.44
C TYR A 134 -12.94 -6.31 8.59
N PRO A 135 -13.27 -6.88 9.77
CA PRO A 135 -13.88 -6.15 10.88
C PRO A 135 -13.01 -5.02 11.43
#